data_AF-A0A2P0QL07-F1
#
_entry.id   AF-A0A2P0QL07-F1
#
_cell.length_a   1.000
_cell.length_b   1.000
_cell.length_c   1.000
_cell.angle_alpha   90.00
_cell.angle_beta   90.00
_cell.angle_gamma   90.00
#
_symmetry.space_group_name_H-M   'P 1'
#
loop_
_entity.id
_entity.type
_entity.pdbx_description
1 polymer ?
#
loop_
_entity_poly.entity_id
_entity_poly.type
_entity_poly.pdbx_seq_one_letter_code
_entity_poly.pdbx_strand_id
1 'polypeptide(L)'
;AIALTKHLNEFTKFSIMPMRGHYNVTGSGEVFAWQFGFPYAVDLTRGFARYNPGDTSTIDLLVRGELDAMFNIGSDPGAHFPISAVKAIANMPSVCVDPHLTPTTGVSKLHVPVAFNGVETGGNCYRMDNVPIDCRKVVEPPEGMLTDEQFLIKVRDRLKQLKGAA
;
A
#
# COMPACT_ATOMS: atom_id res chain seq x y z
N ALA A 1 -10.95 22.96 -7.68
CA ALA A 1 -12.09 22.21 -7.10
C ALA A 1 -12.40 22.65 -5.68
N ILE A 2 -11.48 22.52 -4.70
CA ILE A 2 -11.70 22.92 -3.29
C ILE A 2 -12.14 24.39 -3.15
N ALA A 3 -11.39 25.33 -3.74
CA ALA A 3 -11.72 26.76 -3.66
C ALA A 3 -13.09 27.08 -4.30
N LEU A 4 -13.42 26.40 -5.41
CA LEU A 4 -14.73 26.54 -6.06
C LEU A 4 -15.86 26.05 -5.15
N THR A 5 -15.74 24.85 -4.57
CA THR A 5 -16.73 24.32 -3.62
C THR A 5 -16.91 25.27 -2.44
N LYS A 6 -15.82 25.85 -1.92
CA LYS A 6 -15.88 26.86 -0.85
C LYS A 6 -16.68 28.09 -1.28
N HIS A 7 -16.39 28.67 -2.44
CA HIS A 7 -17.10 29.87 -2.93
C HIS A 7 -18.58 29.60 -3.20
N LEU A 8 -18.93 28.43 -3.75
CA LEU A 8 -20.33 28.07 -3.99
C LEU A 8 -21.16 27.96 -2.70
N ASN A 9 -20.52 27.60 -1.57
CA ASN A 9 -21.17 27.58 -0.26
C ASN A 9 -21.55 28.96 0.30
N GLU A 10 -21.10 30.06 -0.31
CA GLU A 10 -21.61 31.40 -0.01
C GLU A 10 -23.04 31.62 -0.55
N PHE A 11 -23.46 30.82 -1.53
CA PHE A 11 -24.77 30.94 -2.19
C PHE A 11 -25.72 29.78 -1.85
N THR A 12 -25.23 28.54 -1.83
CA THR A 12 -26.01 27.35 -1.50
C THR A 12 -25.13 26.17 -1.12
N LYS A 13 -25.69 25.10 -0.54
CA LYS A 13 -24.92 23.96 -0.06
C LYS A 13 -24.24 23.22 -1.21
N PHE A 14 -22.90 23.18 -1.17
CA PHE A 14 -22.09 22.35 -2.06
C PHE A 14 -21.12 21.48 -1.26
N SER A 15 -20.83 20.29 -1.76
CA SER A 15 -19.79 19.40 -1.25
C SER A 15 -18.95 18.85 -2.39
N ILE A 16 -17.78 18.31 -2.07
CA ILE A 16 -16.91 17.63 -3.01
C ILE A 16 -16.44 16.32 -2.37
N MET A 17 -16.32 15.28 -3.18
CA MET A 17 -15.82 13.97 -2.76
C MET A 17 -14.75 13.51 -3.75
N PRO A 18 -13.55 13.12 -3.29
CA PRO A 18 -12.57 12.51 -4.16
C PRO A 18 -13.04 11.10 -4.56
N MET A 19 -13.07 10.82 -5.86
CA MET A 19 -13.34 9.48 -6.38
C MET A 19 -12.09 8.61 -6.19
N ARG A 20 -11.93 8.07 -4.99
CA ARG A 20 -10.81 7.19 -4.64
C ARG A 20 -10.88 5.89 -5.46
N GLY A 21 -9.72 5.36 -5.83
CA GLY A 21 -9.59 4.20 -6.72
C GLY A 21 -9.89 2.86 -6.04
N HIS A 22 -8.85 2.20 -5.50
CA HIS A 22 -9.00 0.88 -4.89
C HIS A 22 -9.86 0.90 -3.63
N TYR A 23 -10.53 -0.23 -3.37
CA TYR A 23 -11.51 -0.40 -2.30
C TYR A 23 -11.04 0.01 -0.90
N ASN A 24 -9.73 -0.05 -0.62
CA ASN A 24 -9.14 0.29 0.66
C ASN A 24 -7.97 1.28 0.59
N VAL A 25 -7.83 2.03 -0.52
CA VAL A 25 -6.79 3.09 -0.61
C VAL A 25 -7.00 4.18 0.43
N THR A 26 -8.24 4.43 0.82
CA THR A 26 -8.56 5.30 1.95
C THR A 26 -8.02 4.72 3.24
N GLY A 27 -8.22 3.42 3.49
CA GLY A 27 -7.82 2.79 4.74
C GLY A 27 -6.32 2.78 4.96
N SER A 28 -5.52 2.55 3.91
CA SER A 28 -4.06 2.69 4.02
C SER A 28 -3.65 4.10 4.45
N GLY A 29 -4.33 5.12 3.92
CA GLY A 29 -4.09 6.52 4.29
C GLY A 29 -4.52 6.85 5.71
N GLU A 30 -5.70 6.38 6.15
CA GLU A 30 -6.18 6.54 7.53
C GLU A 30 -5.24 5.86 8.53
N VAL A 31 -4.81 4.62 8.24
CA VAL A 31 -3.89 3.86 9.09
C VAL A 31 -2.55 4.59 9.25
N PHE A 32 -1.95 5.06 8.15
CA PHE A 32 -0.71 5.83 8.24
C PHE A 32 -0.92 7.16 8.98
N ALA A 33 -2.05 7.83 8.75
CA ALA A 33 -2.34 9.10 9.39
C ALA A 33 -2.43 8.97 10.92
N TRP A 34 -3.10 7.94 11.46
CA TRP A 34 -3.16 7.77 12.91
C TRP A 34 -1.88 7.20 13.51
N GLN A 35 -1.10 6.41 12.77
CA GLN A 35 0.16 5.83 13.30
C GLN A 35 1.33 6.82 13.26
N PHE A 36 1.42 7.62 12.20
CA PHE A 36 2.61 8.44 11.90
C PHE A 36 2.30 9.92 11.70
N GLY A 37 1.03 10.32 11.68
CA GLY A 37 0.59 11.70 11.43
C GLY A 37 0.49 12.08 9.95
N PHE A 38 0.76 11.15 9.02
CA PHE A 38 0.84 11.45 7.58
C PHE A 38 0.19 10.34 6.72
N PRO A 39 -0.45 10.66 5.58
CA PRO A 39 -1.29 9.71 4.86
C PRO A 39 -0.55 8.78 3.86
N TYR A 40 0.69 9.08 3.47
CA TYR A 40 1.52 8.27 2.57
C TYR A 40 2.96 8.82 2.54
N ALA A 41 3.87 8.25 1.76
CA ALA A 41 5.25 8.74 1.58
C ALA A 41 5.99 8.99 2.92
N VAL A 42 5.74 8.12 3.90
CA VAL A 42 6.31 8.21 5.24
C VAL A 42 7.72 7.61 5.26
N ASP A 43 8.71 8.44 5.58
CA ASP A 43 10.10 8.03 5.80
C ASP A 43 10.37 7.84 7.29
N LEU A 44 10.84 6.63 7.65
CA LEU A 44 11.19 6.23 9.02
C LEU A 44 12.69 6.02 9.24
N THR A 45 13.54 6.34 8.25
CA THR A 45 14.99 6.05 8.27
C THR A 45 15.73 6.69 9.45
N ARG A 46 15.23 7.82 9.98
CA ARG A 46 15.82 8.54 11.11
C ARG A 46 15.25 8.15 12.48
N GLY A 47 14.41 7.13 12.55
CA GLY A 47 13.77 6.70 13.80
C GLY A 47 12.53 7.52 14.20
N PHE A 48 12.09 8.46 13.36
CA PHE A 48 10.84 9.20 13.50
C PHE A 48 10.23 9.46 12.12
N ALA A 49 8.92 9.74 12.08
CA ALA A 49 8.19 9.93 10.83
C ALA A 49 8.51 11.28 10.17
N ARG A 50 8.86 11.22 8.88
CA ARG A 50 8.99 12.37 7.98
C ARG A 50 8.09 12.19 6.77
N TYR A 51 7.60 13.30 6.21
CA TYR A 51 6.64 13.29 5.11
C TYR A 51 6.99 14.38 4.10
N ASN A 52 7.50 13.98 2.94
CA ASN A 52 7.87 14.88 1.85
C ASN A 52 7.53 14.25 0.49
N PRO A 53 6.26 14.24 0.04
CA PRO A 53 5.92 13.81 -1.31
C PRO A 53 6.71 14.59 -2.37
N GLY A 54 7.25 13.88 -3.37
CA GLY A 54 8.24 14.37 -4.33
C GLY A 54 9.69 14.05 -3.94
N ASP A 55 9.94 13.83 -2.65
CA ASP A 55 11.22 13.35 -2.12
C ASP A 55 11.10 11.87 -1.72
N THR A 56 10.15 11.53 -0.84
CA THR A 56 10.01 10.20 -0.23
C THR A 56 8.92 9.33 -0.89
N SER A 57 8.42 9.71 -2.06
CA SER A 57 7.45 8.92 -2.83
C SER A 57 8.13 7.84 -3.67
N THR A 58 7.44 6.71 -3.86
CA THR A 58 7.99 5.51 -4.50
C THR A 58 8.56 5.77 -5.89
N ILE A 59 7.87 6.51 -6.76
CA ILE A 59 8.33 6.79 -8.13
C ILE A 59 9.60 7.65 -8.10
N ASP A 60 9.64 8.68 -7.25
CA ASP A 60 10.79 9.57 -7.14
C ASP A 60 12.04 8.82 -6.67
N LEU A 61 11.90 7.98 -5.63
CA LEU A 61 12.98 7.14 -5.10
C LEU A 61 13.49 6.11 -6.14
N LEU A 62 12.57 5.48 -6.89
CA LEU A 62 12.92 4.50 -7.93
C LEU A 62 13.68 5.16 -9.10
N VAL A 63 13.20 6.31 -9.58
CA VAL A 63 13.79 7.00 -10.73
C VAL A 63 15.16 7.60 -10.39
N ARG A 64 15.38 8.04 -9.14
CA ARG A 64 16.68 8.52 -8.67
C ARG A 64 17.65 7.40 -8.29
N GLY A 65 17.19 6.15 -8.22
CA GLY A 65 18.03 5.01 -7.85
C GLY A 65 18.45 5.00 -6.39
N GLU A 66 17.60 5.54 -5.50
CA GLU A 66 17.87 5.68 -4.07
C GLU A 66 17.43 4.46 -3.24
N LEU A 67 16.76 3.48 -3.88
CA LEU A 67 16.31 2.24 -3.25
C LEU A 67 17.30 1.10 -3.52
N ASP A 68 17.59 0.33 -2.48
CA ASP A 68 18.38 -0.91 -2.53
C ASP A 68 17.50 -2.18 -2.55
N ALA A 69 16.23 -2.07 -2.16
CA ALA A 69 15.23 -3.12 -2.26
C ALA A 69 13.80 -2.56 -2.32
N MET A 70 12.85 -3.37 -2.81
CA MET A 70 11.42 -3.04 -2.84
C MET A 70 10.57 -4.16 -2.23
N PHE A 71 9.61 -3.77 -1.39
CA PHE A 71 8.59 -4.67 -0.84
C PHE A 71 7.21 -4.17 -1.25
N ASN A 72 6.59 -4.86 -2.21
CA ASN A 72 5.30 -4.51 -2.80
C ASN A 72 4.19 -5.40 -2.22
N ILE A 73 3.06 -4.79 -1.85
CA ILE A 73 1.89 -5.50 -1.29
C ILE A 73 0.63 -4.98 -1.96
N GLY A 74 -0.17 -5.87 -2.55
CA GLY A 74 -1.52 -5.56 -3.05
C GLY A 74 -1.56 -4.42 -4.09
N SER A 75 -0.52 -4.29 -4.90
CA SER A 75 -0.39 -3.28 -5.94
C SER A 75 0.34 -3.84 -7.15
N ASP A 76 0.13 -3.26 -8.33
CA ASP A 76 0.75 -3.71 -9.57
C ASP A 76 1.59 -2.61 -10.25
N PRO A 77 2.70 -2.14 -9.63
CA PRO A 77 3.59 -1.14 -10.22
C PRO A 77 4.18 -1.56 -11.57
N GLY A 78 4.38 -2.85 -11.82
CA GLY A 78 4.85 -3.38 -13.10
C GLY A 78 3.94 -3.01 -14.29
N ALA A 79 2.63 -2.91 -14.07
CA ALA A 79 1.68 -2.48 -15.09
C ALA A 79 1.41 -0.97 -15.10
N HIS A 80 1.50 -0.32 -13.93
CA HIS A 80 0.97 1.04 -13.74
C HIS A 80 2.04 2.12 -13.53
N PHE A 81 3.31 1.77 -13.33
CA PHE A 81 4.39 2.74 -13.20
C PHE A 81 5.04 3.07 -14.56
N PRO A 82 5.72 4.23 -14.67
CA PRO A 82 6.58 4.52 -15.81
C PRO A 82 7.64 3.43 -16.02
N ILE A 83 7.97 3.15 -17.27
CA ILE A 83 8.91 2.07 -17.62
C ILE A 83 10.29 2.23 -16.96
N SER A 84 10.73 3.46 -16.69
CA SER A 84 11.98 3.75 -15.98
C SER A 84 11.95 3.18 -14.55
N ALA A 85 10.85 3.35 -13.83
CA ALA A 85 10.66 2.79 -12.49
C ALA A 85 10.56 1.27 -12.54
N VAL A 86 9.81 0.71 -13.50
CA VAL A 86 9.70 -0.76 -13.67
C VAL A 86 11.07 -1.40 -13.94
N LYS A 87 11.93 -0.77 -14.76
CA LYS A 87 13.31 -1.22 -14.97
C LYS A 87 14.13 -1.21 -13.69
N ALA A 88 13.95 -0.21 -12.82
CA ALA A 88 14.62 -0.19 -11.53
C ALA A 88 14.19 -1.38 -10.65
N ILE A 89 12.89 -1.64 -10.55
CA ILE A 89 12.33 -2.80 -9.81
C ILE A 89 12.93 -4.12 -10.31
N ALA A 90 13.01 -4.28 -11.63
CA ALA A 90 13.56 -5.49 -12.27
C ALA A 90 15.05 -5.73 -11.95
N ASN A 91 15.80 -4.69 -11.58
CA ASN A 91 17.25 -4.76 -11.34
C ASN A 91 17.63 -4.81 -9.85
N MET A 92 16.67 -4.71 -8.92
CA MET A 92 16.93 -4.75 -7.48
C MET A 92 16.27 -5.95 -6.80
N PRO A 93 16.70 -6.33 -5.58
CA PRO A 93 15.92 -7.22 -4.71
C PRO A 93 14.50 -6.70 -4.54
N SER A 94 13.52 -7.53 -4.89
CA SER A 94 12.11 -7.13 -4.85
C SER A 94 11.20 -8.29 -4.47
N VAL A 95 10.21 -8.00 -3.62
CA VAL A 95 9.17 -8.95 -3.21
C VAL A 95 7.83 -8.39 -3.65
N CYS A 96 6.99 -9.24 -4.25
CA CYS A 96 5.60 -8.94 -4.58
C CYS A 96 4.68 -9.86 -3.77
N VAL A 97 3.91 -9.29 -2.87
CA VAL A 97 2.81 -9.96 -2.16
C VAL A 97 1.53 -9.64 -2.91
N ASP A 98 1.04 -10.61 -3.67
CA ASP A 98 -0.18 -10.47 -4.48
C ASP A 98 -0.81 -11.86 -4.71
N PRO A 99 -2.13 -12.01 -4.63
CA PRO A 99 -2.76 -13.30 -4.90
C PRO A 99 -2.72 -13.72 -6.38
N HIS A 100 -2.50 -12.79 -7.32
CA HIS A 100 -2.47 -13.05 -8.75
C HIS A 100 -1.06 -13.01 -9.34
N LEU A 101 -0.92 -13.56 -10.55
CA LEU A 101 0.21 -13.27 -11.42
C LEU A 101 -0.06 -11.95 -12.16
N THR A 102 0.85 -11.01 -12.01
CA THR A 102 0.75 -9.66 -12.58
C THR A 102 2.08 -9.28 -13.25
N PRO A 103 2.12 -8.22 -14.07
CA PRO A 103 3.39 -7.66 -14.53
C PRO A 103 4.38 -7.40 -13.38
N THR A 104 3.91 -7.02 -12.18
CA THR A 104 4.77 -6.89 -11.01
C THR A 104 5.37 -8.20 -10.55
N THR A 105 4.61 -9.30 -10.54
CA THR A 105 5.19 -10.61 -10.19
C THR A 105 6.22 -11.04 -11.23
N GLY A 106 6.03 -10.68 -12.50
CA GLY A 106 6.98 -10.94 -13.59
C GLY A 106 8.31 -10.20 -13.48
N VAL A 107 8.34 -9.02 -12.84
CA VAL A 107 9.59 -8.24 -12.65
C VAL A 107 10.21 -8.39 -11.25
N SER A 108 9.45 -8.91 -10.27
CA SER A 108 9.91 -9.08 -8.89
C SER A 108 10.78 -10.34 -8.70
N LYS A 109 11.69 -10.33 -7.71
CA LYS A 109 12.55 -11.49 -7.42
C LYS A 109 11.86 -12.61 -6.65
N LEU A 110 10.83 -12.27 -5.87
CA LEU A 110 10.02 -13.21 -5.12
C LEU A 110 8.55 -12.83 -5.25
N HIS A 111 7.71 -13.78 -5.65
CA HIS A 111 6.26 -13.67 -5.56
C HIS A 111 5.77 -14.47 -4.35
N VAL A 112 4.94 -13.84 -3.53
CA VAL A 112 4.31 -14.43 -2.36
C VAL A 112 2.78 -14.37 -2.55
N PRO A 113 2.13 -15.49 -2.87
CA PRO A 113 0.68 -15.55 -2.89
C PRO A 113 0.13 -15.51 -1.46
N VAL A 114 -1.02 -14.87 -1.30
CA VAL A 114 -1.74 -14.69 -0.03
C VAL A 114 -3.24 -14.81 -0.26
N ALA A 115 -3.99 -15.03 0.82
CA ALA A 115 -5.45 -15.13 0.77
C ALA A 115 -6.12 -13.80 0.35
N PHE A 116 -7.24 -13.89 -0.35
CA PHE A 116 -8.01 -12.73 -0.81
C PHE A 116 -8.79 -12.03 0.31
N ASN A 117 -8.45 -10.78 0.62
CA ASN A 117 -9.28 -9.94 1.50
C ASN A 117 -10.67 -9.67 0.91
N GLY A 118 -11.71 -9.89 1.72
CA GLY A 118 -13.11 -9.75 1.32
C GLY A 118 -13.68 -10.96 0.55
N VAL A 119 -12.90 -12.04 0.41
CA VAL A 119 -13.36 -13.29 -0.23
C VAL A 119 -12.97 -14.49 0.62
N GLU A 120 -11.67 -14.67 0.90
CA GLU A 120 -11.12 -15.80 1.65
C GLU A 120 -10.75 -15.43 3.10
N THR A 121 -10.55 -14.15 3.35
CA THR A 121 -10.37 -13.60 4.70
C THR A 121 -11.17 -12.31 4.84
N GLY A 122 -11.47 -11.95 6.09
CA GLY A 122 -12.13 -10.69 6.41
C GLY A 122 -11.14 -9.54 6.63
N GLY A 123 -11.66 -8.38 7.02
CA GLY A 123 -10.87 -7.23 7.42
C GLY A 123 -11.61 -5.91 7.24
N ASN A 124 -11.09 -4.84 7.83
CA ASN A 124 -11.71 -3.52 7.68
C ASN A 124 -11.21 -2.83 6.41
N CYS A 125 -12.16 -2.30 5.65
CA CYS A 125 -11.94 -1.54 4.43
C CYS A 125 -12.63 -0.18 4.54
N TYR A 126 -12.02 0.89 4.04
CA TYR A 126 -12.59 2.24 4.10
C TYR A 126 -13.07 2.68 2.73
N ARG A 127 -14.35 3.06 2.65
CA ARG A 127 -14.92 3.65 1.44
C ARG A 127 -14.31 5.03 1.17
N MET A 128 -14.54 5.57 -0.03
CA MET A 128 -14.02 6.88 -0.45
C MET A 128 -14.43 8.07 0.43
N ASP A 129 -15.48 7.92 1.24
CA ASP A 129 -15.99 8.90 2.20
C ASP A 129 -15.56 8.62 3.65
N ASN A 130 -14.51 7.82 3.84
CA ASN A 130 -13.92 7.42 5.12
C ASN A 130 -14.85 6.57 6.02
N VAL A 131 -15.94 6.04 5.48
CA VAL A 131 -16.79 5.10 6.23
C VAL A 131 -16.07 3.75 6.31
N PRO A 132 -15.77 3.23 7.52
CA PRO A 132 -15.22 1.89 7.69
C PRO A 132 -16.32 0.86 7.43
N ILE A 133 -15.97 -0.17 6.68
CA ILE A 133 -16.81 -1.30 6.30
C ILE A 133 -16.06 -2.57 6.67
N ASP A 134 -16.76 -3.49 7.34
CA ASP A 134 -16.23 -4.83 7.60
C ASP A 134 -16.39 -5.69 6.35
N CYS A 135 -15.28 -5.92 5.65
CA CYS A 135 -15.19 -6.83 4.52
C CYS A 135 -15.20 -8.28 5.07
N ARG A 136 -16.17 -9.10 4.65
CA ARG A 136 -16.40 -10.44 5.21
C ARG A 136 -15.76 -11.55 4.39
N LYS A 137 -15.37 -12.63 5.07
CA LYS A 137 -15.02 -13.90 4.44
C LYS A 137 -16.27 -14.57 3.86
N VAL A 138 -16.13 -15.12 2.66
CA VAL A 138 -17.19 -15.82 1.91
C VAL A 138 -16.84 -17.29 1.69
N VAL A 139 -15.57 -17.61 1.46
CA VAL A 139 -15.07 -18.98 1.24
C VAL A 139 -13.79 -19.23 2.05
N GLU A 140 -13.42 -20.49 2.21
CA GLU A 140 -12.12 -20.84 2.80
C GLU A 140 -10.97 -20.56 1.82
N PRO A 141 -9.81 -20.07 2.29
CA PRO A 141 -8.62 -19.97 1.46
C PRO A 141 -8.11 -21.38 1.07
N PRO A 142 -7.28 -21.49 0.02
CA PRO A 142 -6.57 -22.72 -0.29
C PRO A 142 -5.77 -23.24 0.92
N GLU A 143 -5.65 -24.57 1.04
CA GLU A 143 -4.94 -25.19 2.16
C GLU A 143 -3.50 -24.66 2.27
N GLY A 144 -3.11 -24.23 3.48
CA GLY A 144 -1.79 -23.68 3.75
C GLY A 144 -1.57 -22.23 3.30
N MET A 145 -2.55 -21.59 2.65
CA MET A 145 -2.45 -20.18 2.25
C MET A 145 -2.47 -19.26 3.46
N LEU A 146 -1.54 -18.32 3.53
CA LEU A 146 -1.47 -17.33 4.59
C LEU A 146 -2.26 -16.08 4.22
N THR A 147 -2.79 -15.37 5.22
CA THR A 147 -3.27 -13.99 5.02
C THR A 147 -2.09 -13.02 4.90
N ASP A 148 -2.33 -11.81 4.38
CA ASP A 148 -1.35 -10.71 4.38
C ASP A 148 -0.74 -10.52 5.78
N GLU A 149 -1.59 -10.43 6.80
CA GLU A 149 -1.18 -10.19 8.19
C GLU A 149 -0.31 -11.32 8.73
N GLN A 150 -0.72 -12.58 8.55
CA GLN A 150 0.05 -13.74 9.02
C GLN A 150 1.45 -13.79 8.38
N PHE A 151 1.52 -13.50 7.08
CA PHE A 151 2.80 -13.41 6.37
C PHE A 151 3.66 -12.26 6.91
N LEU A 152 3.10 -11.06 7.04
CA LEU A 152 3.82 -9.88 7.53
C LEU A 152 4.32 -10.05 8.98
N ILE A 153 3.55 -10.72 9.84
CA ILE A 153 3.98 -11.06 11.20
C ILE A 153 5.20 -11.98 11.16
N LYS A 154 5.19 -13.04 10.33
CA LYS A 154 6.35 -13.95 10.17
C LYS A 154 7.58 -13.21 9.65
N VAL A 155 7.41 -12.30 8.69
CA VAL A 155 8.51 -11.46 8.16
C VAL A 155 9.06 -10.55 9.26
N ARG A 156 8.20 -9.83 9.98
CA ARG A 156 8.59 -8.95 11.09
C ARG A 156 9.38 -9.71 12.15
N ASP A 157 8.89 -10.86 12.59
CA ASP A 157 9.51 -11.64 13.66
C ASP A 157 10.87 -12.19 13.22
N ARG A 158 10.98 -12.63 11.96
CA ARG A 158 12.26 -13.03 11.39
C ARG A 158 13.26 -11.87 11.31
N LEU A 159 12.80 -10.68 10.93
CA LEU A 159 13.63 -9.47 10.89
C LEU A 159 14.14 -9.10 12.28
N LYS A 160 13.31 -9.19 13.33
CA LYS A 160 13.75 -8.94 14.72
C LYS A 160 14.86 -9.88 15.15
N GLN A 161 14.72 -11.17 14.86
CA GLN A 161 15.75 -12.18 15.15
C GLN A 161 17.07 -11.86 14.44
N LEU A 162 17.02 -11.50 13.15
CA LEU A 162 18.20 -11.16 12.37
C LEU A 162 18.88 -9.87 12.85
N LYS A 163 18.11 -8.91 13.37
CA LYS A 163 18.63 -7.64 13.92
C LYS A 163 19.10 -7.74 15.37
N GLY A 164 19.00 -8.91 16.02
CA GLY A 164 19.36 -9.08 17.42
C GLY A 164 18.45 -8.33 18.41
N ALA A 165 17.25 -7.92 17.98
CA ALA A 165 16.28 -7.20 18.79
C ALA A 165 15.25 -8.15 19.44
N ALA A 166 15.74 -9.27 19.99
CA ALA A 166 14.94 -10.31 20.63
C ALA A 166 14.34 -9.83 21.96
#